data_AF-A0A8H6W6U1-F1
#
_entry.id   AF-A0A8H6W6U1-F1
#
_cell.length_a   1.000
_cell.length_b   1.000
_cell.length_c   1.000
_cell.angle_alpha   90.00
_cell.angle_beta   90.00
_cell.angle_gamma   90.00
#
_symmetry.space_group_name_H-M   'P 1'
#
loop_
_entity.id
_entity.type
_entity.pdbx_description
1 polymer ?
#
loop_
_entity_poly.entity_id
_entity_poly.type
_entity_poly.pdbx_seq_one_letter_code
_entity_poly.pdbx_strand_id
1 'polypeptide(L)'
;MSVNLYAPLPSKTPPPKLKFTVENPFTPTYIQTVVTQNKDAEEVYRTRVHGRLLLLENIAKQRKEMQEKKERAKAAKERRKLGALGQRQGSARAMGLWSFDKTQAKFALFLPLHHLWLGYMSELLNLPQPGSGPPRAPSGVSMHPRLLKADFHGSIITVHQTKNTAILGISGIVIHETEGTFKVVTKDDKMKILPKRNSIFTFAVPVYSTLPPTYDANTPYPMPIAQEGQLHTVLDGPHARLELYGNQFCHRSADRAGKKFKAKETIEL
;
A
#
# COMPACT_ATOMS: atom_id res chain seq x y z
N MET A 1 34.72 -49.38 5.67
CA MET A 1 34.20 -50.26 4.61
C MET A 1 33.67 -49.38 3.48
N SER A 2 34.36 -49.34 2.34
CA SER A 2 33.99 -48.50 1.19
C SER A 2 32.84 -49.14 0.43
N VAL A 3 31.67 -48.51 0.44
CA VAL A 3 30.50 -48.95 -0.35
C VAL A 3 30.70 -48.52 -1.79
N ASN A 4 30.91 -49.48 -2.68
CA ASN A 4 31.14 -49.21 -4.10
C ASN A 4 29.78 -48.97 -4.78
N LEU A 5 29.46 -47.70 -5.07
CA LEU A 5 28.18 -47.28 -5.68
C LEU A 5 27.96 -47.80 -7.11
N TYR A 6 29.00 -48.30 -7.77
CA TYR A 6 28.94 -48.84 -9.12
C TYR A 6 29.03 -50.37 -9.16
N ALA A 7 28.89 -51.04 -8.03
CA ALA A 7 28.75 -52.49 -8.02
C ALA A 7 27.48 -52.90 -8.78
N PRO A 8 27.54 -53.93 -9.64
CA PRO A 8 26.36 -54.45 -10.31
C PRO A 8 25.33 -54.88 -9.27
N LEU A 9 24.06 -54.54 -9.52
CA LEU A 9 22.95 -54.92 -8.65
C LEU A 9 23.00 -56.43 -8.39
N PRO A 10 22.86 -56.90 -7.13
CA PRO A 10 22.78 -58.32 -6.85
C PRO A 10 21.71 -58.93 -7.75
N SER A 11 22.08 -60.03 -8.44
CA SER A 11 21.28 -60.65 -9.48
C SER A 11 19.81 -60.72 -9.08
N LYS A 12 18.94 -60.08 -9.86
CA LYS A 12 17.48 -60.17 -9.72
C LYS A 12 17.04 -61.60 -10.06
N THR A 13 17.29 -62.56 -9.18
CA THR A 13 16.35 -63.67 -9.07
C THR A 13 15.04 -63.02 -8.67
N PRO A 14 13.97 -63.10 -9.49
CA PRO A 14 12.66 -62.66 -9.03
C PRO A 14 12.40 -63.37 -7.70
N PRO A 15 11.89 -62.66 -6.68
CA PRO A 15 11.54 -63.32 -5.43
C PRO A 15 10.67 -64.54 -5.77
N PRO A 16 10.91 -65.70 -5.13
CA PRO A 16 10.17 -66.91 -5.47
C PRO A 16 8.68 -66.58 -5.46
N LYS A 17 7.99 -66.86 -6.58
CA LYS A 17 6.55 -66.62 -6.68
C LYS A 17 5.89 -67.50 -5.61
N LEU A 18 5.48 -66.88 -4.50
CA LEU A 18 4.81 -67.57 -3.42
C LEU A 18 3.48 -68.10 -3.96
N LYS A 19 3.32 -69.43 -3.93
CA LYS A 19 2.05 -70.09 -4.24
C LYS A 19 1.32 -70.29 -2.93
N PHE A 20 0.16 -69.64 -2.80
CA PHE A 20 -0.67 -69.75 -1.60
C PHE A 20 -1.67 -70.88 -1.79
N THR A 21 -1.65 -71.84 -0.87
CA THR A 21 -2.60 -72.96 -0.81
C THR A 21 -3.43 -72.85 0.47
N VAL A 22 -4.47 -73.65 0.61
CA VAL A 22 -5.28 -73.70 1.85
C VAL A 22 -4.41 -74.03 3.07
N GLU A 23 -3.38 -74.85 2.87
CA GLU A 23 -2.39 -75.22 3.90
C GLU A 23 -1.40 -74.09 4.20
N ASN A 24 -1.13 -73.18 3.24
CA ASN A 24 -0.19 -72.06 3.36
C ASN A 24 -0.87 -70.72 3.00
N PRO A 25 -1.67 -70.14 3.92
CA PRO A 25 -2.40 -68.91 3.66
C PRO A 25 -1.46 -67.69 3.57
N PHE A 26 -1.86 -66.72 2.77
CA PHE A 26 -1.08 -65.52 2.44
C PHE A 26 -0.49 -64.79 3.65
N THR A 27 -1.33 -64.51 4.65
CA THR A 27 -1.01 -63.60 5.75
C THR A 27 0.14 -64.08 6.65
N PRO A 28 0.12 -65.32 7.20
CA PRO A 28 1.24 -65.82 8.00
C PRO A 28 2.51 -66.00 7.16
N THR A 29 2.40 -66.56 5.95
CA THR A 29 3.56 -66.81 5.07
C THR A 29 4.25 -65.49 4.66
N TYR A 30 3.47 -64.46 4.36
CA TYR A 30 4.02 -63.15 4.02
C TYR A 30 4.69 -62.46 5.22
N ILE A 31 4.08 -62.53 6.41
CA ILE A 31 4.64 -61.88 7.60
C ILE A 31 5.91 -62.59 8.05
N GLN A 32 5.94 -63.92 8.02
CA GLN A 32 7.14 -64.70 8.36
C GLN A 32 8.31 -64.43 7.39
N THR A 33 8.02 -64.19 6.11
CA THR A 33 9.06 -63.91 5.10
C THR A 33 9.56 -62.47 5.10
N VAL A 34 8.71 -61.50 5.44
CA VAL A 34 9.08 -60.08 5.48
C VAL A 34 9.67 -59.67 6.84
N VAL A 35 9.20 -60.27 7.93
CA VAL A 35 9.69 -60.01 9.30
C VAL A 35 10.86 -60.95 9.64
N THR A 36 11.84 -61.04 8.74
CA THR A 36 13.02 -61.92 8.87
C THR A 36 14.11 -61.38 9.79
N GLN A 37 13.93 -60.20 10.39
CA GLN A 37 14.92 -59.58 11.28
C GLN A 37 14.81 -60.06 12.75
N ASN A 38 13.73 -60.73 13.12
CA ASN A 38 13.54 -61.29 14.47
C ASN A 38 13.51 -62.82 14.40
N LYS A 39 14.17 -63.49 15.35
CA LYS A 39 14.29 -64.96 15.40
C LYS A 39 12.94 -65.68 15.60
N ASP A 40 11.91 -64.96 16.06
CA ASP A 40 10.60 -65.51 16.45
C ASP A 40 9.42 -64.90 15.67
N ALA A 41 9.47 -65.00 14.33
CA ALA A 41 8.44 -64.41 13.45
C ALA A 41 7.03 -65.04 13.63
N GLU A 42 6.95 -66.32 14.01
CA GLU A 42 5.68 -67.00 14.25
C GLU A 42 4.94 -66.48 15.49
N GLU A 43 5.68 -66.20 16.57
CA GLU A 43 5.12 -65.68 17.81
C GLU A 43 4.61 -64.24 17.64
N VAL A 44 5.34 -63.44 16.85
CA VAL A 44 4.92 -62.07 16.49
C VAL A 44 3.61 -62.09 15.72
N TYR A 45 3.46 -63.01 14.76
CA TYR A 45 2.20 -63.16 14.01
C TYR A 45 1.04 -63.52 14.94
N ARG A 46 1.21 -64.54 15.79
CA ARG A 46 0.17 -65.01 16.71
C ARG A 46 -0.26 -63.93 17.70
N THR A 47 0.68 -63.15 18.22
CA THR A 47 0.40 -62.14 19.27
C THR A 47 -0.10 -60.81 18.70
N ARG A 48 0.41 -60.38 17.55
CA ARG A 48 0.19 -59.01 17.03
C ARG A 48 -0.76 -58.91 15.85
N VAL A 49 -0.96 -59.99 15.08
CA VAL A 49 -1.70 -59.93 13.81
C VAL A 49 -2.88 -60.90 13.81
N HIS A 50 -2.68 -62.13 14.26
CA HIS A 50 -3.72 -63.14 14.27
C HIS A 50 -4.90 -62.69 15.16
N GLY A 51 -6.09 -62.58 14.56
CA GLY A 51 -7.33 -62.20 15.26
C GLY A 51 -7.52 -60.70 15.53
N ARG A 52 -6.61 -59.81 15.08
CA ARG A 52 -6.83 -58.36 15.18
C ARG A 52 -7.62 -57.83 13.98
N LEU A 53 -8.73 -57.16 14.27
CA LEU A 53 -9.52 -56.42 13.26
C LEU A 53 -8.82 -55.10 12.93
N LEU A 54 -8.35 -54.96 11.68
CA LEU A 54 -7.88 -53.68 11.15
C LEU A 54 -9.07 -52.95 10.53
N LEU A 55 -9.47 -51.85 11.16
CA LEU A 55 -10.47 -50.96 10.60
C LEU A 55 -9.85 -50.21 9.41
N LEU A 56 -10.26 -50.58 8.20
CA LEU A 56 -9.81 -49.97 6.93
C LEU A 56 -10.51 -48.61 6.71
N GLU A 57 -10.33 -47.69 7.66
CA GLU A 57 -10.75 -46.30 7.45
C GLU A 57 -9.73 -45.53 6.61
N ASN A 58 -10.23 -44.75 5.67
CA ASN A 58 -9.40 -43.97 4.75
C ASN A 58 -8.95 -42.66 5.43
N ILE A 59 -8.04 -42.79 6.41
CA ILE A 59 -7.49 -41.70 7.23
C ILE A 59 -6.97 -40.54 6.36
N ALA A 60 -6.46 -40.84 5.17
CA ALA A 60 -5.96 -39.84 4.22
C ALA A 60 -7.06 -38.87 3.74
N LYS A 61 -8.28 -39.36 3.50
CA LYS A 61 -9.42 -38.52 3.05
C LYS A 61 -9.90 -37.59 4.16
N GLN A 62 -10.03 -38.09 5.38
CA GLN A 62 -10.45 -37.29 6.54
C GLN A 62 -9.43 -36.19 6.88
N ARG A 63 -8.12 -36.47 6.77
CA ARG A 63 -7.07 -35.47 6.96
C ARG A 63 -7.15 -34.35 5.92
N LYS A 64 -7.40 -34.70 4.65
CA LYS A 64 -7.56 -33.72 3.56
C LYS A 64 -8.78 -32.82 3.78
N GLU A 65 -9.94 -33.38 4.10
CA GLU A 65 -11.16 -32.61 4.38
C GLU A 65 -11.01 -31.69 5.61
N MET A 66 -10.33 -32.16 6.67
CA MET A 66 -10.01 -31.34 7.84
C MET A 66 -9.06 -30.19 7.50
N GLN A 67 -8.07 -30.44 6.64
CA GLN A 67 -7.14 -29.43 6.15
C GLN A 67 -7.88 -28.35 5.34
N GLU A 68 -8.71 -28.76 4.38
CA GLU A 68 -9.53 -27.87 3.55
C GLU A 68 -10.50 -27.04 4.41
N LYS A 69 -11.13 -27.64 5.43
CA LYS A 69 -12.00 -26.92 6.37
C LYS A 69 -11.23 -25.87 7.18
N LYS A 70 -10.00 -26.20 7.64
CA LYS A 70 -9.12 -25.25 8.34
C LYS A 70 -8.66 -24.11 7.43
N GLU A 71 -8.32 -24.41 6.18
CA GLU A 71 -7.94 -23.40 5.18
C GLU A 71 -9.11 -22.47 4.85
N ARG A 72 -10.30 -23.03 4.65
CA ARG A 72 -11.51 -22.24 4.38
C ARG A 72 -11.90 -21.35 5.57
N ALA A 73 -11.72 -21.84 6.80
CA ALA A 73 -11.92 -21.05 8.01
C ALA A 73 -10.88 -19.91 8.15
N LYS A 74 -9.60 -20.17 7.83
CA LYS A 74 -8.56 -19.13 7.78
C LYS A 74 -8.87 -18.08 6.72
N ALA A 75 -9.22 -18.49 5.51
CA ALA A 75 -9.60 -17.57 4.43
C ALA A 75 -10.82 -16.72 4.79
N ALA A 76 -11.84 -17.31 5.44
CA ALA A 76 -13.00 -16.56 5.92
C ALA A 76 -12.64 -15.56 7.04
N LYS A 77 -11.72 -15.92 7.93
CA LYS A 77 -11.21 -15.03 8.99
C LYS A 77 -10.41 -13.86 8.40
N GLU A 78 -9.53 -14.11 7.43
CA GLU A 78 -8.81 -13.06 6.71
C GLU A 78 -9.77 -12.15 5.92
N ARG A 79 -10.80 -12.72 5.28
CA ARG A 79 -11.83 -11.93 4.57
C ARG A 79 -12.65 -11.06 5.51
N ARG A 80 -12.97 -11.55 6.72
CA ARG A 80 -13.61 -10.75 7.78
C ARG A 80 -12.69 -9.64 8.30
N LYS A 81 -11.38 -9.90 8.41
CA LYS A 81 -10.38 -8.95 8.88
C LYS A 81 -10.19 -7.76 7.94
N LEU A 82 -10.35 -7.96 6.63
CA LEU A 82 -10.23 -6.91 5.61
C LEU A 82 -11.45 -5.97 5.55
N GLY A 83 -12.60 -6.35 6.11
CA GLY A 83 -13.83 -5.54 6.10
C GLY A 83 -14.37 -5.20 4.70
N ALA A 84 -15.55 -4.57 4.65
CA ALA A 84 -16.15 -4.12 3.38
C ALA A 84 -15.30 -3.04 2.67
N LEU A 85 -14.55 -2.25 3.45
CA LEU A 85 -13.67 -1.21 2.94
C LEU A 85 -12.40 -1.78 2.27
N GLY A 86 -11.81 -2.84 2.82
CA GLY A 86 -10.62 -3.48 2.24
C GLY A 86 -10.92 -4.22 0.94
N GLN A 87 -12.14 -4.77 0.80
CA GLN A 87 -12.61 -5.36 -0.46
C GLN A 87 -12.76 -4.29 -1.56
N ARG A 88 -13.35 -3.13 -1.26
CA ARG A 88 -13.46 -2.00 -2.20
C ARG A 88 -12.11 -1.36 -2.51
N GLN A 89 -11.21 -1.25 -1.52
CA GLN A 89 -9.90 -0.63 -1.73
C GLN A 89 -8.96 -1.57 -2.50
N GLY A 90 -9.05 -2.88 -2.26
CA GLY A 90 -8.39 -3.91 -3.06
C GLY A 90 -8.95 -3.98 -4.48
N SER A 91 -10.29 -3.95 -4.64
CA SER A 91 -10.90 -3.96 -5.98
C SER A 91 -10.63 -2.68 -6.75
N ALA A 92 -10.67 -1.50 -6.11
CA ALA A 92 -10.37 -0.23 -6.78
C ALA A 92 -8.89 -0.10 -7.18
N ARG A 93 -7.97 -0.69 -6.40
CA ARG A 93 -6.55 -0.82 -6.80
C ARG A 93 -6.38 -1.81 -7.94
N ALA A 94 -7.06 -2.95 -7.90
CA ALA A 94 -7.04 -3.96 -8.97
C ALA A 94 -7.69 -3.46 -10.27
N MET A 95 -8.71 -2.60 -10.17
CA MET A 95 -9.40 -1.96 -11.30
C MET A 95 -8.66 -0.74 -11.85
N GLY A 96 -7.46 -0.41 -11.34
CA GLY A 96 -6.69 0.74 -11.83
C GLY A 96 -7.36 2.09 -11.56
N LEU A 97 -8.40 2.16 -10.73
CA LEU A 97 -9.13 3.41 -10.44
C LEU A 97 -8.22 4.48 -9.80
N TRP A 98 -7.10 4.04 -9.21
CA TRP A 98 -6.08 4.88 -8.59
C TRP A 98 -4.78 4.98 -9.40
N SER A 99 -4.71 4.33 -10.56
CA SER A 99 -3.60 4.49 -11.51
C SER A 99 -3.89 5.71 -12.37
N PHE A 100 -3.00 6.69 -12.26
CA PHE A 100 -3.08 7.92 -13.02
C PHE A 100 -2.49 7.67 -14.41
N ASP A 101 -3.23 8.06 -15.46
CA ASP A 101 -2.73 7.93 -16.81
C ASP A 101 -1.56 8.88 -17.04
N LYS A 102 -0.42 8.32 -17.47
CA LYS A 102 0.80 9.08 -17.71
C LYS A 102 0.63 10.06 -18.88
N THR A 103 -0.28 9.77 -19.82
CA THR A 103 -0.52 10.68 -20.97
C THR A 103 -1.20 11.98 -20.54
N GLN A 104 -1.94 11.95 -19.43
CA GLN A 104 -2.66 13.09 -18.86
C GLN A 104 -1.81 13.87 -17.84
N ALA A 105 -0.55 13.49 -17.62
CA ALA A 105 0.37 14.11 -16.68
C ALA A 105 0.91 15.48 -17.13
N LYS A 106 0.13 16.25 -17.90
CA LYS A 106 0.55 17.54 -18.45
C LYS A 106 0.34 18.65 -17.43
N PHE A 107 1.38 19.40 -17.13
CA PHE A 107 1.36 20.49 -16.16
C PHE A 107 0.30 21.54 -16.48
N ALA A 108 0.17 21.90 -17.76
CA ALA A 108 -0.80 22.88 -18.25
C ALA A 108 -2.25 22.52 -17.91
N LEU A 109 -2.61 21.23 -17.90
CA LEU A 109 -3.97 20.78 -17.59
C LEU A 109 -4.35 21.03 -16.12
N PHE A 110 -3.36 21.11 -15.23
CA PHE A 110 -3.58 21.31 -13.80
C PHE A 110 -3.44 22.77 -13.35
N LEU A 111 -3.16 23.71 -14.28
CA LEU A 111 -3.13 25.14 -13.95
C LEU A 111 -4.48 25.69 -13.46
N PRO A 112 -5.63 25.37 -14.09
CA PRO A 112 -6.93 25.83 -13.58
C PRO A 112 -7.18 25.37 -12.14
N LEU A 113 -6.72 24.16 -11.78
CA LEU A 113 -6.78 23.66 -10.40
C LEU A 113 -5.89 24.48 -9.46
N HIS A 114 -4.70 24.89 -9.92
CA HIS A 114 -3.82 25.76 -9.13
C HIS A 114 -4.47 27.13 -8.88
N HIS A 115 -5.08 27.74 -9.88
CA HIS A 115 -5.77 29.03 -9.71
C HIS A 115 -6.96 28.96 -8.77
N LEU A 116 -7.75 27.88 -8.84
CA LEU A 116 -8.81 27.63 -7.87
C LEU A 116 -8.27 27.56 -6.44
N TRP A 117 -7.13 26.88 -6.25
CA TRP A 117 -6.48 26.79 -4.96
C TRP A 117 -5.94 28.14 -4.46
N LEU A 118 -5.48 29.03 -5.35
CA LEU A 118 -5.09 30.40 -4.99
C LEU A 118 -6.27 31.23 -4.50
N GLY A 119 -7.43 31.11 -5.14
CA GLY A 119 -8.67 31.74 -4.70
C GLY A 119 -9.09 31.25 -3.32
N TYR A 120 -9.11 29.92 -3.13
CA TYR A 120 -9.36 29.28 -1.84
C TYR A 120 -8.42 29.79 -0.73
N MET A 121 -7.10 29.84 -0.99
CA MET A 121 -6.13 30.33 -0.01
C MET A 121 -6.27 31.84 0.25
N SER A 122 -6.69 32.62 -0.75
CA SER A 122 -6.94 34.06 -0.59
C SER A 122 -8.06 34.30 0.42
N GLU A 123 -9.14 33.53 0.33
CA GLU A 123 -10.26 33.57 1.27
C GLU A 123 -9.89 32.97 2.64
N LEU A 124 -9.28 31.77 2.66
CA LEU A 124 -8.92 31.09 3.91
C LEU A 124 -8.00 31.94 4.80
N LEU A 125 -7.08 32.68 4.18
CA LEU A 125 -6.06 33.45 4.87
C LEU A 125 -6.43 34.94 4.99
N ASN A 126 -7.59 35.35 4.46
CA ASN A 126 -8.06 36.73 4.42
C ASN A 126 -7.00 37.69 3.84
N LEU A 127 -6.47 37.36 2.67
CA LEU A 127 -5.39 38.13 2.06
C LEU A 127 -5.85 39.53 1.64
N PRO A 128 -4.99 40.55 1.76
CA PRO A 128 -5.31 41.91 1.34
C PRO A 128 -5.44 42.00 -0.19
N GLN A 129 -6.33 42.88 -0.65
CA GLN A 129 -6.46 43.19 -2.08
C GLN A 129 -5.19 43.88 -2.61
N PRO A 130 -4.78 43.65 -3.86
CA PRO A 130 -3.65 44.35 -4.46
C PRO A 130 -3.90 45.86 -4.42
N GLY A 131 -2.92 46.62 -3.94
CA GLY A 131 -3.03 48.07 -3.79
C GLY A 131 -3.53 48.56 -2.41
N SER A 132 -3.97 47.69 -1.51
CA SER A 132 -4.45 48.07 -0.17
C SER A 132 -3.33 48.36 0.86
N GLY A 133 -2.10 48.63 0.41
CA GLY A 133 -0.93 48.91 1.25
C GLY A 133 0.16 47.83 1.23
N PRO A 134 1.20 47.97 2.08
CA PRO A 134 2.34 47.05 2.10
C PRO A 134 1.90 45.64 2.46
N PRO A 135 2.60 44.62 1.94
CA PRO A 135 2.24 43.22 2.16
C PRO A 135 2.27 42.90 3.65
N ARG A 136 1.09 42.69 4.24
CA ARG A 136 1.00 42.18 5.61
C ARG A 136 1.21 40.68 5.55
N ALA A 137 2.43 40.24 5.90
CA ALA A 137 2.65 38.84 6.22
C ALA A 137 1.66 38.46 7.34
N PRO A 138 0.72 37.54 7.09
CA PRO A 138 -0.28 37.22 8.09
C PRO A 138 0.42 36.54 9.26
N SER A 139 0.15 37.01 10.49
CA SER A 139 0.81 36.52 11.70
C SER A 139 0.71 34.99 11.79
N GLY A 140 1.84 34.30 11.92
CA GLY A 140 1.90 32.82 11.91
C GLY A 140 0.91 32.18 12.90
N VAL A 141 0.70 32.81 14.05
CA VAL A 141 -0.20 32.34 15.12
C VAL A 141 -1.65 32.13 14.65
N SER A 142 -2.20 32.99 13.78
CA SER A 142 -3.56 32.84 13.25
C SER A 142 -3.63 31.95 12.00
N MET A 143 -2.50 31.84 11.28
CA MET A 143 -2.39 31.15 9.99
C MET A 143 -2.19 29.65 10.12
N HIS A 144 -1.30 29.23 11.03
CA HIS A 144 -0.92 27.82 11.16
C HIS A 144 -2.13 26.89 11.42
N PRO A 145 -3.08 27.21 12.31
CA PRO A 145 -4.24 26.32 12.53
C PRO A 145 -5.13 26.15 11.31
N ARG A 146 -5.28 27.20 10.48
CA ARG A 146 -6.05 27.16 9.23
C ARG A 146 -5.33 26.31 8.20
N LEU A 147 -4.03 26.53 8.02
CA LEU A 147 -3.18 25.77 7.09
C LEU A 147 -3.10 24.28 7.46
N LEU A 148 -3.06 23.93 8.74
CA LEU A 148 -3.06 22.53 9.17
C LEU A 148 -4.32 21.77 8.75
N LYS A 149 -5.47 22.45 8.66
CA LYS A 149 -6.75 21.85 8.24
C LYS A 149 -7.05 22.06 6.76
N ALA A 150 -6.26 22.90 6.09
CA ALA A 150 -6.50 23.29 4.71
C ALA A 150 -6.32 22.11 3.75
N ASP A 151 -6.91 22.27 2.56
CA ASP A 151 -6.63 21.40 1.43
C ASP A 151 -5.40 21.89 0.64
N PHE A 152 -4.58 20.95 0.17
CA PHE A 152 -3.36 21.19 -0.61
C PHE A 152 -3.46 20.64 -2.04
N HIS A 153 -4.61 20.09 -2.47
CA HIS A 153 -4.85 19.81 -3.89
C HIS A 153 -4.79 21.12 -4.71
N GLY A 154 -3.96 21.16 -5.74
CA GLY A 154 -3.69 22.38 -6.53
C GLY A 154 -2.55 23.25 -5.99
N SER A 155 -2.02 22.97 -4.80
CA SER A 155 -0.86 23.70 -4.28
C SER A 155 0.42 23.36 -5.05
N ILE A 156 1.30 24.34 -5.22
CA ILE A 156 2.67 24.10 -5.71
C ILE A 156 3.56 23.81 -4.51
N ILE A 157 4.10 22.59 -4.47
CA ILE A 157 4.96 22.12 -3.39
C ILE A 157 6.34 21.78 -3.95
N THR A 158 7.38 22.17 -3.21
CA THR A 158 8.78 21.84 -3.49
C THR A 158 9.38 21.10 -2.30
N VAL A 159 10.18 20.06 -2.56
CA VAL A 159 10.94 19.36 -1.51
C VAL A 159 12.13 20.22 -1.10
N HIS A 160 12.09 20.77 0.11
CA HIS A 160 13.16 21.64 0.63
C HIS A 160 14.29 20.82 1.27
N GLN A 161 13.95 19.87 2.13
CA GLN A 161 14.90 18.97 2.77
C GLN A 161 14.30 17.58 2.92
N THR A 162 15.11 16.54 2.78
CA THR A 162 14.65 15.16 2.90
C THR A 162 15.84 14.24 3.13
N LYS A 163 15.60 13.11 3.80
CA LYS A 163 16.58 12.04 3.91
C LYS A 163 16.88 11.38 2.56
N ASN A 164 15.95 11.44 1.61
CA ASN A 164 16.12 10.87 0.27
C ASN A 164 16.60 11.93 -0.73
N THR A 165 17.89 11.99 -0.99
CA THR A 165 18.49 12.98 -1.90
C THR A 165 17.92 12.95 -3.33
N ALA A 166 17.39 11.81 -3.79
CA ALA A 166 16.86 11.67 -5.16
C ALA A 166 15.58 12.49 -5.42
N ILE A 167 14.86 12.90 -4.38
CA ILE A 167 13.64 13.72 -4.51
C ILE A 167 13.83 15.17 -4.09
N LEU A 168 15.04 15.54 -3.64
CA LEU A 168 15.36 16.88 -3.21
C LEU A 168 15.15 17.88 -4.36
N GLY A 169 14.52 19.02 -4.09
CA GLY A 169 14.27 20.07 -5.08
C GLY A 169 13.16 19.77 -6.09
N ILE A 170 12.53 18.59 -6.07
CA ILE A 170 11.38 18.31 -6.94
C ILE A 170 10.25 19.27 -6.59
N SER A 171 9.73 19.96 -7.60
CA SER A 171 8.64 20.92 -7.50
C SER A 171 7.51 20.59 -8.45
N GLY A 172 6.26 20.77 -8.02
CA GLY A 172 5.09 20.52 -8.86
C GLY A 172 3.75 20.82 -8.21
N ILE A 173 2.69 20.76 -9.01
CA ILE A 173 1.31 20.92 -8.55
C ILE A 173 0.83 19.60 -7.94
N VAL A 174 0.29 19.65 -6.73
CA VAL A 174 -0.30 18.49 -6.06
C VAL A 174 -1.64 18.13 -6.71
N ILE A 175 -1.74 16.91 -7.23
CA ILE A 175 -2.97 16.39 -7.84
C ILE A 175 -3.73 15.51 -6.86
N HIS A 176 -2.99 14.75 -6.06
CA HIS A 176 -3.59 13.83 -5.12
C HIS A 176 -2.75 13.77 -3.84
N GLU A 177 -3.41 14.08 -2.74
CA GLU A 177 -2.88 13.91 -1.41
C GLU A 177 -3.36 12.59 -0.79
N THR A 178 -2.41 11.74 -0.40
CA THR A 178 -2.71 10.55 0.40
C THR A 178 -2.23 10.73 1.83
N GLU A 179 -2.46 9.74 2.69
CA GLU A 179 -1.97 9.76 4.07
C GLU A 179 -0.45 9.95 4.14
N GLY A 180 0.31 9.24 3.30
CA GLY A 180 1.78 9.20 3.39
C GLY A 180 2.51 9.89 2.25
N THR A 181 1.82 10.32 1.20
CA THR A 181 2.47 10.86 -0.01
C THR A 181 1.70 12.01 -0.64
N PHE A 182 2.42 12.88 -1.33
CA PHE A 182 1.87 13.80 -2.32
C PHE A 182 2.17 13.27 -3.71
N LYS A 183 1.16 13.16 -4.58
CA LYS A 183 1.38 12.94 -6.01
C LYS A 183 1.38 14.30 -6.69
N VAL A 184 2.49 14.67 -7.30
CA VAL A 184 2.68 15.97 -7.95
C VAL A 184 2.94 15.80 -9.44
N VAL A 185 2.52 16.75 -10.26
CA VAL A 185 2.99 16.87 -11.66
C VAL A 185 4.00 18.01 -11.75
N THR A 186 5.17 17.68 -12.28
CA THR A 186 6.28 18.62 -12.48
C THR A 186 6.08 19.41 -13.78
N LYS A 187 6.83 20.51 -13.95
CA LYS A 187 6.86 21.28 -15.20
C LYS A 187 7.34 20.46 -16.41
N ASP A 188 8.02 19.33 -16.19
CA ASP A 188 8.46 18.39 -17.23
C ASP A 188 7.36 17.39 -17.66
N ASP A 189 6.09 17.68 -17.35
CA ASP A 189 4.94 16.81 -17.63
C ASP A 189 5.08 15.38 -17.09
N LYS A 190 5.69 15.26 -15.90
CA LYS A 190 5.90 13.97 -15.21
C LYS A 190 5.22 13.96 -13.87
N MET A 191 4.48 12.87 -13.60
CA MET A 191 3.98 12.60 -12.26
C MET A 191 5.11 12.05 -11.38
N LYS A 192 5.30 12.65 -10.20
CA LYS A 192 6.22 12.20 -9.15
C LYS A 192 5.44 11.96 -7.85
N ILE A 193 5.91 11.00 -7.06
CA ILE A 193 5.32 10.68 -5.76
C ILE A 193 6.32 11.10 -4.69
N LEU A 194 5.92 12.05 -3.85
CA LEU A 194 6.74 12.59 -2.78
C LEU A 194 6.30 11.99 -1.43
N PRO A 195 7.12 11.17 -0.76
CA PRO A 195 6.82 10.65 0.57
C PRO A 195 6.87 11.75 1.63
N LYS A 196 5.82 11.86 2.44
CA LYS A 196 5.74 12.87 3.50
C LYS A 196 6.70 12.60 4.67
N ARG A 197 7.02 11.33 4.92
CA ARG A 197 7.92 10.96 6.02
C ARG A 197 9.34 11.47 5.74
N ASN A 198 10.00 11.96 6.79
CA ASN A 198 11.39 12.43 6.79
C ASN A 198 11.67 13.44 5.67
N SER A 199 10.70 14.30 5.39
CA SER A 199 10.78 15.32 4.35
C SER A 199 10.12 16.60 4.84
N ILE A 200 10.78 17.72 4.58
CA ILE A 200 10.27 19.07 4.73
C ILE A 200 9.96 19.60 3.34
N PHE A 201 8.75 20.09 3.20
CA PHE A 201 8.26 20.68 1.98
C PHE A 201 8.12 22.18 2.16
N THR A 202 8.23 22.92 1.06
CA THR A 202 7.88 24.33 1.00
C THR A 202 6.77 24.51 -0.02
N PHE A 203 5.72 25.23 0.34
CA PHE A 203 4.67 25.61 -0.59
C PHE A 203 4.57 27.13 -0.71
N ALA A 204 4.13 27.58 -1.87
CA ALA A 204 4.01 29.00 -2.19
C ALA A 204 2.55 29.46 -2.07
N VAL A 205 2.34 30.57 -1.37
CA VAL A 205 1.03 31.22 -1.18
C VAL A 205 1.15 32.65 -1.68
N PRO A 206 0.15 33.18 -2.40
CA PRO A 206 0.20 34.57 -2.88
C PRO A 206 0.20 35.54 -1.69
N VAL A 207 0.86 36.68 -1.84
CA VAL A 207 0.89 37.72 -0.79
C VAL A 207 -0.39 38.56 -0.79
N TYR A 208 -0.98 38.72 -1.96
CA TYR A 208 -2.23 39.45 -2.18
C TYR A 208 -3.34 38.49 -2.59
N SER A 209 -4.58 38.90 -2.35
CA SER A 209 -5.76 38.18 -2.83
C SER A 209 -5.74 38.08 -4.35
N THR A 210 -5.99 36.87 -4.85
CA THR A 210 -6.20 36.63 -6.29
C THR A 210 -7.66 36.79 -6.70
N LEU A 211 -8.55 37.00 -5.73
CA LEU A 211 -9.98 37.17 -5.95
C LEU A 211 -10.32 38.64 -6.23
N PRO A 212 -11.22 38.93 -7.18
CA PRO A 212 -11.64 40.29 -7.46
C PRO A 212 -12.30 40.92 -6.22
N PRO A 213 -12.25 42.24 -6.07
CA PRO A 213 -12.84 42.95 -4.92
C PRO A 213 -14.37 42.79 -4.84
N THR A 214 -15.02 42.40 -5.94
CA THR A 214 -16.46 42.12 -6.03
C THR A 214 -16.83 40.68 -5.68
N TYR A 215 -15.87 39.83 -5.30
CA TYR A 215 -16.14 38.43 -4.95
C TYR A 215 -16.92 38.33 -3.64
N ASP A 216 -17.97 37.51 -3.66
CA ASP A 216 -18.72 37.10 -2.46
C ASP A 216 -18.60 35.58 -2.28
N ALA A 217 -18.65 35.09 -1.03
CA ALA A 217 -18.49 33.67 -0.69
C ALA A 217 -19.61 32.79 -1.28
N ASN A 218 -20.73 33.38 -1.70
CA ASN A 218 -21.83 32.69 -2.38
C ASN A 218 -21.61 32.56 -3.90
N THR A 219 -20.61 33.24 -4.45
CA THR A 219 -20.28 33.18 -5.88
C THR A 219 -19.20 32.12 -6.14
N PRO A 220 -19.31 31.33 -7.22
CA PRO A 220 -18.26 30.38 -7.56
C PRO A 220 -16.93 31.10 -7.81
N TYR A 221 -15.83 30.45 -7.44
CA TYR A 221 -14.50 31.01 -7.69
C TYR A 221 -14.31 31.34 -9.18
N PRO A 222 -13.72 32.50 -9.49
CA PRO A 222 -13.44 32.87 -10.86
C PRO A 222 -12.45 31.87 -11.44
N MET A 223 -12.90 31.08 -12.41
CA MET A 223 -12.00 30.26 -13.20
C MET A 223 -11.26 31.18 -14.17
N PRO A 224 -9.93 31.09 -14.27
CA PRO A 224 -9.20 31.82 -15.29
C PRO A 224 -9.76 31.44 -16.65
N ILE A 225 -10.16 32.44 -17.45
CA ILE A 225 -10.35 32.24 -18.88
C ILE A 225 -8.98 31.81 -19.39
N ALA A 226 -8.89 30.63 -20.01
CA ALA A 226 -7.66 30.13 -20.58
C ALA A 226 -7.20 31.09 -21.68
N GLN A 227 -6.40 32.10 -21.32
CA GLN A 227 -5.61 32.84 -22.31
C GLN A 227 -4.56 31.86 -22.80
N GLU A 228 -4.71 31.45 -24.05
CA GLU A 228 -3.87 30.44 -24.70
C GLU A 228 -2.39 30.81 -24.54
N GLY A 229 -1.64 30.00 -23.77
CA GLY A 229 -0.17 29.95 -23.86
C GLY A 229 0.64 30.48 -22.68
N GLN A 230 0.07 31.19 -21.69
CA GLN A 230 0.84 31.62 -20.51
C GLN A 230 0.61 30.70 -19.30
N LEU A 231 1.65 29.96 -18.91
CA LEU A 231 1.68 29.14 -17.70
C LEU A 231 1.88 30.02 -16.46
N HIS A 232 0.91 30.87 -16.12
CA HIS A 232 1.03 31.75 -14.95
C HIS A 232 0.81 30.95 -13.65
N THR A 233 1.79 30.98 -12.76
CA THR A 233 1.76 30.32 -11.45
C THR A 233 1.99 31.32 -10.33
N VAL A 234 1.70 30.93 -9.09
CA VAL A 234 2.02 31.76 -7.91
C VAL A 234 3.50 32.12 -7.80
N LEU A 235 4.39 31.35 -8.42
CA LEU A 235 5.83 31.58 -8.39
C LEU A 235 6.27 32.78 -9.25
N ASP A 236 5.44 33.18 -10.22
CA ASP A 236 5.75 34.27 -11.17
C ASP A 236 5.42 35.66 -10.58
N GLY A 237 4.71 35.69 -9.43
CA GLY A 237 4.36 36.90 -8.70
C GLY A 237 4.91 36.94 -7.27
N PRO A 238 4.60 38.00 -6.52
CA PRO A 238 4.97 38.11 -5.11
C PRO A 238 4.25 37.04 -4.27
N HIS A 239 5.03 36.12 -3.70
CA HIS A 239 4.53 34.99 -2.93
C HIS A 239 5.31 34.81 -1.62
N ALA A 240 4.62 34.30 -0.60
CA ALA A 240 5.20 33.83 0.64
C ALA A 240 5.50 32.33 0.53
N ARG A 241 6.65 31.91 1.05
CA ARG A 241 7.03 30.50 1.15
C ARG A 241 6.82 30.02 2.57
N LEU A 242 6.06 28.94 2.72
CA LEU A 242 5.73 28.34 4.01
C LEU A 242 6.31 26.94 4.09
N GLU A 243 6.93 26.61 5.22
CA GLU A 243 7.48 25.28 5.46
C GLU A 243 6.43 24.34 6.05
N LEU A 244 6.46 23.09 5.57
CA LEU A 244 5.56 22.02 5.95
C LEU A 244 6.38 20.78 6.32
N TYR A 245 6.36 20.44 7.62
CA TYR A 245 6.99 19.22 8.13
C TYR A 245 6.11 18.00 7.83
N GLY A 246 6.54 17.15 6.90
CA GLY A 246 5.70 16.05 6.41
C GLY A 246 5.36 14.98 7.46
N ASN A 247 6.19 14.78 8.50
CA ASN A 247 5.89 13.86 9.61
C ASN A 247 4.61 14.24 10.38
N GLN A 248 4.33 15.54 10.47
CA GLN A 248 3.11 16.08 11.09
C GLN A 248 1.90 16.02 10.15
N PHE A 249 2.15 15.79 8.86
CA PHE A 249 1.17 15.83 7.79
C PHE A 249 0.79 14.44 7.24
N CYS A 250 1.13 13.38 7.99
CA CYS A 250 0.87 11.98 7.65
C CYS A 250 -0.60 11.57 7.90
N HIS A 251 -1.54 12.39 7.45
CA HIS A 251 -2.99 12.16 7.48
C HIS A 251 -3.56 12.61 6.13
N ARG A 252 -4.67 11.99 5.71
CA ARG A 252 -5.39 12.43 4.49
C ARG A 252 -5.99 13.81 4.73
N SER A 253 -6.19 14.58 3.66
CA SER A 253 -6.79 15.92 3.75
C SER A 253 -8.12 15.91 4.52
N ALA A 254 -9.03 14.99 4.16
CA ALA A 254 -10.33 14.84 4.82
C ALA A 254 -10.23 14.52 6.32
N ASP A 255 -9.22 13.74 6.72
CA ASP A 255 -9.04 13.35 8.13
C ASP A 255 -8.44 14.49 8.98
N ARG A 256 -7.73 15.44 8.37
CA ARG A 256 -7.08 16.55 9.11
C ARG A 256 -8.08 17.50 9.74
N ALA A 257 -9.21 17.77 9.08
CA ALA A 257 -10.19 18.73 9.57
C ALA A 257 -10.81 18.30 10.92
N GLY A 258 -11.09 17.00 11.07
CA GLY A 258 -11.74 16.43 12.26
C GLY A 258 -10.78 15.92 13.33
N LYS A 259 -9.48 15.75 13.02
CA LYS A 259 -8.52 15.16 13.96
C LYS A 259 -7.79 16.23 14.77
N LYS A 260 -7.72 16.03 16.09
CA LYS A 260 -6.93 16.90 16.97
C LYS A 260 -5.44 16.77 16.61
N PHE A 261 -4.82 17.88 16.22
CA PHE A 261 -3.39 17.94 15.94
C PHE A 261 -2.60 17.59 17.20
N LYS A 262 -1.64 16.67 17.08
CA LYS A 262 -0.71 16.29 18.14
C LYS A 262 0.69 16.51 17.60
N ALA A 263 1.44 17.42 18.22
CA ALA A 263 2.84 17.64 17.87
C ALA A 263 3.62 16.35 18.10
N LYS A 264 4.28 15.85 17.04
CA LYS A 264 5.29 14.79 17.13
C LYS A 264 6.68 15.42 17.22
N GLU A 265 7.69 14.64 17.61
CA GLU A 265 9.08 15.10 17.62
C GLU A 265 9.53 15.63 16.26
N THR A 266 10.34 16.69 16.30
CA THR A 266 10.96 17.32 15.15
C THR A 266 12.04 16.40 14.58
N ILE A 267 12.18 16.41 13.25
CA ILE A 267 12.91 15.42 12.47
C ILE A 267 14.42 15.59 12.62
N GLU A 268 15.17 14.48 12.80
CA GLU A 268 16.58 14.39 12.37
C GLU A 268 16.60 14.00 10.88
N LEU A 269 16.96 14.95 10.02
CA LEU A 269 17.00 14.79 8.56
C LEU A 269 18.34 14.24 8.08
#